data_AF-A0A261C419-F1
#
_entry.id   AF-A0A261C419-F1
#
_cell.length_a   1.000
_cell.length_b   1.000
_cell.length_c   1.000
_cell.angle_alpha   90.00
_cell.angle_beta   90.00
_cell.angle_gamma   90.00
#
_symmetry.space_group_name_H-M   'P 1'
#
loop_
_entity.id
_entity.type
_entity.pdbx_description
1 polymer ?
#
loop_
_entity_poly.entity_id
_entity_poly.type
_entity_poly.pdbx_seq_one_letter_code
_entity_poly.pdbx_strand_id
1 'polypeptide(L)'
;MSDHLRREAEELKDEKAEKQTALKIRELTDSAPGELSQGLIHLQEQHILNLKKENEERQKFEKRVGEMKQQEEEEHRANILERIKLAESQSHDNSLRCDAVTQVALDRMKEAKLKLEEEARQREQEIVEAKAKTAVIEVDVIKRVFDEVDAQKDKDEFLSEKRAQELINQHADIQKEEELVSANERAQKKENAKMTIAEIRSDLRDQQTMGMYNLNIQQSADDKKSRRQINAKIMDVKTLLEELDRWFERTAGVLAAPDLYEKLKRNKRMATKSHLTRFSEILSSISTRLSEIEQNLAMLELEDVKMNEVIRNVKTQISSFGEVIANLKLTLELDGVPIDPTKSGEFFELKKALFAAINGMELVPENRDVIKQQIQERQIEAMPQIETLAIQN
;
A
#
# COMPACT_ATOMS: atom_id res chain seq x y z
N MET A 1 2.65 56.62 153.50
CA MET A 1 3.15 57.84 152.82
C MET A 1 4.52 57.48 152.39
N SER A 2 4.74 57.56 151.05
CA SER A 2 5.93 57.16 150.29
C SER A 2 6.93 56.51 151.21
N ASP A 3 6.64 55.24 151.42
CA ASP A 3 6.96 54.55 152.67
C ASP A 3 8.44 54.17 152.78
N HIS A 4 9.30 54.92 152.10
CA HIS A 4 10.68 55.10 152.50
C HIS A 4 10.76 55.72 153.92
N LEU A 5 9.78 56.54 154.29
CA LEU A 5 9.73 57.17 155.62
C LEU A 5 9.34 56.22 156.75
N ARG A 6 8.88 55.02 156.44
CA ARG A 6 8.54 54.03 157.46
C ARG A 6 9.66 53.02 157.67
N ARG A 7 10.38 52.63 156.61
CA ARG A 7 11.42 51.59 156.74
C ARG A 7 12.67 52.03 157.48
N GLU A 8 12.91 53.33 157.68
CA GLU A 8 14.11 53.80 158.40
C GLU A 8 13.92 54.11 159.89
N ALA A 9 12.73 54.53 160.37
CA ALA A 9 12.58 54.81 161.80
C ALA A 9 12.53 53.53 162.66
N GLU A 10 12.20 52.40 162.05
CA GLU A 10 11.94 51.14 162.75
C GLU A 10 13.24 50.45 163.18
N GLU A 11 14.25 50.30 162.31
CA GLU A 11 15.55 49.74 162.72
C GLU A 11 16.26 50.64 163.76
N LEU A 12 16.17 51.98 163.60
CA LEU A 12 16.72 52.97 164.55
C LEU A 12 15.94 53.08 165.88
N LYS A 13 14.76 52.46 166.00
CA LYS A 13 14.00 52.35 167.25
C LYS A 13 14.35 51.11 168.04
N ASP A 14 14.60 50.02 167.34
CA ASP A 14 14.90 48.77 167.98
C ASP A 14 16.25 48.85 168.71
N GLU A 15 17.24 49.55 168.13
CA GLU A 15 18.55 49.77 168.78
C GLU A 15 18.50 50.75 169.98
N LYS A 16 17.43 51.56 170.10
CA LYS A 16 17.25 52.56 171.16
C LYS A 16 16.51 52.03 172.41
N ALA A 17 15.75 50.94 172.31
CA ALA A 17 15.01 50.35 173.44
C ALA A 17 15.86 49.36 174.27
N GLU A 18 16.72 48.57 173.62
CA GLU A 18 17.58 47.60 174.32
C GLU A 18 18.59 48.28 175.27
N LYS A 19 19.04 49.49 174.95
CA LYS A 19 19.95 50.28 175.79
C LYS A 19 19.32 50.83 177.09
N GLN A 20 17.99 50.80 177.27
CA GLN A 20 17.32 51.33 178.48
C GLN A 20 16.83 50.27 179.48
N THR A 21 16.57 49.03 179.06
CA THR A 21 16.21 47.92 179.97
C THR A 21 17.42 47.30 180.66
N ALA A 22 18.58 47.29 180.01
CA ALA A 22 19.82 46.73 180.58
C ALA A 22 20.35 47.51 181.82
N LEU A 23 20.07 48.82 181.94
CA LEU A 23 20.49 49.64 183.08
C LEU A 23 19.52 49.58 184.29
N LYS A 24 18.26 49.16 184.10
CA LYS A 24 17.23 49.08 185.18
C LYS A 24 17.10 47.71 185.84
N ILE A 25 17.67 46.67 185.21
CA ILE A 25 17.90 45.35 185.79
C ILE A 25 19.39 45.29 186.18
N ARG A 26 19.90 46.10 187.11
CA ARG A 26 20.15 45.63 188.48
C ARG A 26 20.93 46.69 189.26
N GLU A 27 20.22 47.74 189.63
CA GLU A 27 20.36 48.32 190.97
C GLU A 27 19.52 47.51 192.01
N LEU A 28 18.80 46.44 191.59
CA LEU A 28 17.85 45.64 192.39
C LEU A 28 18.37 44.25 192.86
N THR A 29 19.69 44.05 192.89
CA THR A 29 20.30 42.81 193.46
C THR A 29 20.81 42.99 194.88
N ASP A 30 21.00 44.23 195.33
CA ASP A 30 21.74 44.54 196.55
C ASP A 30 20.88 44.48 197.83
N SER A 31 19.62 44.06 197.74
CA SER A 31 18.84 43.71 198.92
C SER A 31 17.66 42.81 198.58
N ALA A 32 17.51 41.79 199.43
CA ALA A 32 16.32 40.96 199.59
C ALA A 32 16.24 39.71 198.68
N PRO A 33 15.52 38.70 199.17
CA PRO A 33 16.10 37.61 199.94
C PRO A 33 16.18 36.35 199.07
N GLY A 34 17.01 35.40 199.50
CA GLY A 34 17.41 34.19 198.75
C GLY A 34 16.32 33.21 198.31
N GLU A 35 15.04 33.58 198.34
CA GLU A 35 13.90 32.70 198.00
C GLU A 35 13.23 33.02 196.65
N LEU A 36 13.64 34.10 195.95
CA LEU A 36 13.05 34.50 194.66
C LEU A 36 13.89 34.15 193.40
N SER A 37 15.13 33.64 193.54
CA SER A 37 15.96 33.26 192.38
C SER A 37 15.61 31.90 191.77
N GLN A 38 14.91 31.02 192.49
CA GLN A 38 14.49 29.71 191.97
C GLN A 38 13.24 29.78 191.06
N GLY A 39 12.35 30.76 191.24
CA GLY A 39 11.16 30.91 190.40
C GLY A 39 11.43 31.41 188.98
N LEU A 40 12.47 32.25 188.80
CA LEU A 40 12.87 32.79 187.50
C LEU A 40 13.60 31.76 186.61
N ILE A 41 14.33 30.83 187.22
CA ILE A 41 15.02 29.74 186.50
C ILE A 41 14.01 28.76 185.89
N HIS A 42 12.92 28.45 186.60
CA HIS A 42 11.91 27.50 186.10
C HIS A 42 11.13 28.02 184.88
N LEU A 43 10.82 29.32 184.82
CA LEU A 43 10.08 29.90 183.71
C LEU A 43 10.93 29.95 182.42
N GLN A 44 12.24 30.15 182.56
CA GLN A 44 13.19 30.22 181.44
C GLN A 44 13.43 28.84 180.81
N GLU A 45 13.44 27.77 181.61
CA GLU A 45 13.48 26.38 181.11
C GLU A 45 12.24 26.00 180.30
N GLN A 46 11.05 26.49 180.70
CA GLN A 46 9.80 26.18 180.00
C GLN A 46 9.71 26.85 178.61
N HIS A 47 10.28 28.05 178.45
CA HIS A 47 10.28 28.76 177.16
C HIS A 47 11.20 28.10 176.11
N ILE A 48 12.35 27.58 176.53
CA ILE A 48 13.29 26.86 175.65
C ILE A 48 12.69 25.54 175.13
N LEU A 49 11.88 24.87 175.96
CA LEU A 49 11.18 23.64 175.57
C LEU A 49 10.13 23.87 174.47
N ASN A 50 9.41 25.00 174.50
CA ASN A 50 8.39 25.31 173.48
C ASN A 50 9.01 25.64 172.11
N LEU A 51 10.14 26.37 172.07
CA LEU A 51 10.84 26.69 170.81
C LEU A 51 11.40 25.44 170.10
N LYS A 52 11.84 24.44 170.86
CA LYS A 52 12.27 23.15 170.28
C LYS A 52 11.13 22.41 169.60
N LYS A 53 9.92 22.45 170.18
CA LYS A 53 8.74 21.77 169.65
C LYS A 53 8.26 22.38 168.32
N GLU A 54 8.34 23.70 168.20
CA GLU A 54 7.91 24.42 166.99
C GLU A 54 8.85 24.15 165.79
N ASN A 55 10.16 24.01 166.03
CA ASN A 55 11.13 23.72 164.98
C ASN A 55 10.99 22.28 164.41
N GLU A 56 10.63 21.30 165.26
CA GLU A 56 10.33 19.93 164.82
C GLU A 56 9.08 19.84 163.93
N GLU A 57 8.06 20.67 164.17
CA GLU A 57 6.85 20.71 163.34
C GLU A 57 7.13 21.30 161.95
N ARG A 58 8.00 22.31 161.86
CA ARG A 58 8.44 22.88 160.56
C ARG A 58 9.17 21.87 159.70
N GLN A 59 10.12 21.11 160.26
CA GLN A 59 10.85 20.07 159.53
C GLN A 59 9.94 18.94 159.04
N LYS A 60 8.89 18.58 159.79
CA LYS A 60 7.89 17.58 159.35
C LYS A 60 7.06 18.06 158.16
N PHE A 61 6.77 19.36 158.05
CA PHE A 61 5.98 19.92 156.96
C PHE A 61 6.75 19.93 155.63
N GLU A 62 8.01 20.39 155.64
CA GLU A 62 8.84 20.42 154.42
C GLU A 62 9.03 19.04 153.80
N LYS A 63 9.18 18.00 154.64
CA LYS A 63 9.33 16.62 154.16
C LYS A 63 8.10 16.12 153.38
N ARG A 64 6.88 16.44 153.84
CA ARG A 64 5.62 16.03 153.17
C ARG A 64 5.41 16.72 151.82
N VAL A 65 5.82 17.98 151.70
CA VAL A 65 5.69 18.73 150.43
C VAL A 65 6.65 18.19 149.37
N GLY A 66 7.85 17.75 149.78
CA GLY A 66 8.80 17.07 148.90
C GLY A 66 8.25 15.74 148.35
N GLU A 67 7.60 14.94 149.19
CA GLU A 67 7.01 13.65 148.80
C GLU A 67 5.85 13.83 147.78
N MET A 68 4.97 14.82 147.96
CA MET A 68 3.88 15.08 147.01
C MET A 68 4.37 15.46 145.61
N LYS A 69 5.43 16.29 145.51
CA LYS A 69 5.99 16.68 144.21
C LYS A 69 6.56 15.49 143.41
N GLN A 70 7.16 14.53 144.10
CA GLN A 70 7.67 13.31 143.45
C GLN A 70 6.53 12.44 142.92
N GLN A 71 5.44 12.30 143.68
CA GLN A 71 4.29 11.51 143.23
C GLN A 71 3.61 12.13 141.99
N GLU A 72 3.44 13.45 141.91
CA GLU A 72 2.88 14.11 140.73
C GLU A 72 3.75 13.93 139.47
N GLU A 73 5.08 13.97 139.58
CA GLU A 73 5.98 13.74 138.43
C GLU A 73 5.92 12.29 137.91
N GLU A 74 5.83 11.30 138.81
CA GLU A 74 5.70 9.90 138.43
C GLU A 74 4.36 9.64 137.72
N GLU A 75 3.26 10.19 138.22
CA GLU A 75 1.94 10.10 137.57
C GLU A 75 1.94 10.77 136.19
N HIS A 76 2.58 11.93 136.06
CA HIS A 76 2.65 12.63 134.77
C HIS A 76 3.47 11.84 133.73
N ARG A 77 4.59 11.23 134.14
CA ARG A 77 5.40 10.36 133.27
C ARG A 77 4.65 9.11 132.84
N ALA A 78 3.90 8.47 133.74
CA ALA A 78 3.09 7.30 133.41
C ALA A 78 2.02 7.62 132.35
N ASN A 79 1.36 8.77 132.49
CA ASN A 79 0.29 9.22 131.59
C ASN A 79 0.81 9.55 130.16
N ILE A 80 2.03 10.09 130.04
CA ILE A 80 2.68 10.32 128.74
C ILE A 80 2.98 8.99 128.04
N LEU A 81 3.53 8.00 128.77
CA LEU A 81 3.84 6.68 128.21
C LEU A 81 2.59 5.95 127.71
N GLU A 82 1.48 6.04 128.44
CA GLU A 82 0.22 5.44 128.04
C GLU A 82 -0.32 6.04 126.72
N ARG A 83 -0.23 7.38 126.58
CA ARG A 83 -0.64 8.07 125.34
C ARG A 83 0.21 7.70 124.13
N ILE A 84 1.52 7.50 124.29
CA ILE A 84 2.40 7.05 123.20
C ILE A 84 1.99 5.64 122.74
N LYS A 85 1.74 4.73 123.69
CA LYS A 85 1.35 3.35 123.40
C LYS A 85 0.02 3.28 122.63
N LEU A 86 -0.94 4.15 122.97
CA LEU A 86 -2.21 4.27 122.26
C LEU A 86 -2.02 4.79 120.82
N ALA A 87 -1.18 5.81 120.63
CA ALA A 87 -0.89 6.37 119.31
C ALA A 87 -0.17 5.37 118.39
N GLU A 88 0.76 4.57 118.92
CA GLU A 88 1.43 3.50 118.19
C GLU A 88 0.44 2.40 117.75
N SER A 89 -0.46 1.98 118.64
CA SER A 89 -1.52 1.02 118.30
C SER A 89 -2.42 1.52 117.18
N GLN A 90 -2.83 2.79 117.23
CA GLN A 90 -3.67 3.39 116.18
C GLN A 90 -2.94 3.55 114.84
N SER A 91 -1.64 3.88 114.88
CA SER A 91 -0.80 3.95 113.68
C SER A 91 -0.64 2.58 113.02
N HIS A 92 -0.43 1.53 113.81
CA HIS A 92 -0.32 0.16 113.32
C HIS A 92 -1.62 -0.33 112.65
N ASP A 93 -2.78 -0.08 113.28
CA ASP A 93 -4.09 -0.42 112.70
C ASP A 93 -4.36 0.33 111.38
N ASN A 94 -3.97 1.61 111.30
CA ASN A 94 -4.10 2.37 110.07
C ASN A 94 -3.18 1.84 108.96
N SER A 95 -1.97 1.37 109.30
CA SER A 95 -1.06 0.73 108.33
C SER A 95 -1.67 -0.53 107.74
N LEU A 96 -2.21 -1.42 108.58
CA LEU A 96 -2.85 -2.66 108.14
C LEU A 96 -4.05 -2.40 107.22
N ARG A 97 -4.85 -1.38 107.51
CA ARG A 97 -5.96 -0.97 106.64
C ARG A 97 -5.47 -0.43 105.30
N CYS A 98 -4.39 0.34 105.28
CA CYS A 98 -3.79 0.85 104.05
C CYS A 98 -3.26 -0.29 103.16
N ASP A 99 -2.58 -1.27 103.76
CA ASP A 99 -2.08 -2.45 103.07
C ASP A 99 -3.22 -3.26 102.45
N ALA A 100 -4.31 -3.48 103.21
CA ALA A 100 -5.49 -4.21 102.73
C ALA A 100 -6.17 -3.52 101.52
N VAL A 101 -6.34 -2.19 101.58
CA VAL A 101 -6.93 -1.42 100.45
C VAL A 101 -6.04 -1.47 99.22
N THR A 102 -4.72 -1.37 99.41
CA THR A 102 -3.74 -1.43 98.32
C THR A 102 -3.74 -2.80 97.65
N GLN A 103 -3.85 -3.87 98.43
CA GLN A 103 -3.94 -5.24 97.90
C GLN A 103 -5.20 -5.46 97.05
N VAL A 104 -6.36 -4.99 97.53
CA VAL A 104 -7.62 -5.07 96.76
C VAL A 104 -7.53 -4.28 95.44
N ALA A 105 -6.88 -3.12 95.44
CA ALA A 105 -6.68 -2.33 94.22
C ALA A 105 -5.77 -3.06 93.20
N LEU A 106 -4.68 -3.66 93.68
CA LEU A 106 -3.77 -4.46 92.86
C LEU A 106 -4.46 -5.67 92.23
N ASP A 107 -5.27 -6.39 93.00
CA ASP A 107 -5.96 -7.57 92.50
C ASP A 107 -7.02 -7.21 91.45
N ARG A 108 -7.76 -6.10 91.63
CA ARG A 108 -8.66 -5.56 90.60
C ARG A 108 -7.92 -5.15 89.32
N MET A 109 -6.73 -4.56 89.43
CA MET A 109 -5.92 -4.22 88.25
C MET A 109 -5.41 -5.45 87.52
N LYS A 110 -5.01 -6.51 88.24
CA LYS A 110 -4.62 -7.79 87.64
C LYS A 110 -5.78 -8.43 86.89
N GLU A 111 -6.98 -8.45 87.48
CA GLU A 111 -8.18 -8.95 86.82
C GLU A 111 -8.54 -8.16 85.56
N ALA A 112 -8.48 -6.82 85.62
CA ALA A 112 -8.72 -5.97 84.46
C ALA A 112 -7.69 -6.20 83.34
N LYS A 113 -6.42 -6.39 83.71
CA LYS A 113 -5.35 -6.73 82.76
C LYS A 113 -5.61 -8.06 82.05
N LEU A 114 -5.98 -9.10 82.81
CA LEU A 114 -6.28 -10.42 82.25
C LEU A 114 -7.46 -10.36 81.27
N LYS A 115 -8.52 -9.59 81.59
CA LYS A 115 -9.66 -9.41 80.67
C LYS A 115 -9.23 -8.73 79.37
N LEU A 116 -8.41 -7.68 79.44
CA LEU A 116 -7.90 -6.99 78.25
C LEU A 116 -6.98 -7.88 77.41
N GLU A 117 -6.14 -8.70 78.04
CA GLU A 117 -5.30 -9.67 77.33
C GLU A 117 -6.16 -10.73 76.61
N GLU A 118 -7.25 -11.18 77.21
CA GLU A 118 -8.19 -12.12 76.58
C GLU A 118 -8.93 -11.48 75.40
N GLU A 119 -9.46 -10.25 75.56
CA GLU A 119 -10.11 -9.50 74.48
C GLU A 119 -9.15 -9.20 73.32
N ALA A 120 -7.89 -8.87 73.63
CA ALA A 120 -6.86 -8.65 72.62
C ALA A 120 -6.59 -9.94 71.82
N ARG A 121 -6.50 -11.09 72.52
CA ARG A 121 -6.29 -12.39 71.87
C ARG A 121 -7.48 -12.78 70.98
N GLN A 122 -8.71 -12.52 71.42
CA GLN A 122 -9.92 -12.76 70.62
C GLN A 122 -9.95 -11.89 69.35
N ARG A 123 -9.67 -10.58 69.48
CA ARG A 123 -9.58 -9.69 68.30
C ARG A 123 -8.46 -10.11 67.34
N GLU A 124 -7.33 -10.57 67.86
CA GLU A 124 -6.23 -11.06 67.02
C GLU A 124 -6.64 -12.31 66.22
N GLN A 125 -7.38 -13.24 66.84
CA GLN A 125 -7.96 -14.39 66.14
C GLN A 125 -8.96 -13.96 65.05
N GLU A 126 -9.87 -13.03 65.35
CA GLU A 126 -10.83 -12.50 64.37
C GLU A 126 -10.12 -11.83 63.17
N ILE A 127 -9.04 -11.08 63.42
CA ILE A 127 -8.23 -10.45 62.36
C ILE A 127 -7.58 -11.51 61.48
N VAL A 128 -7.03 -12.58 62.07
CA VAL A 128 -6.41 -13.68 61.31
C VAL A 128 -7.46 -14.40 60.46
N GLU A 129 -8.62 -14.71 61.01
CA GLU A 129 -9.72 -15.32 60.25
C GLU A 129 -10.24 -14.43 59.13
N ALA A 130 -10.40 -13.12 59.38
CA ALA A 130 -10.81 -12.16 58.36
C ALA A 130 -9.78 -12.09 57.22
N LYS A 131 -8.49 -12.02 57.54
CA LYS A 131 -7.41 -12.06 56.53
C LYS A 131 -7.42 -13.35 55.72
N ALA A 132 -7.65 -14.50 56.35
CA ALA A 132 -7.75 -15.78 55.65
C ALA A 132 -8.95 -15.81 54.69
N LYS A 133 -10.12 -15.32 55.12
CA LYS A 133 -11.32 -15.20 54.27
C LYS A 133 -11.10 -14.27 53.09
N THR A 134 -10.48 -13.10 53.31
CA THR A 134 -10.16 -12.15 52.24
C THR A 134 -9.22 -12.78 51.21
N ALA A 135 -8.15 -13.47 51.65
CA ALA A 135 -7.21 -14.13 50.73
C ALA A 135 -7.90 -15.20 49.86
N VAL A 136 -8.83 -15.98 50.43
CA VAL A 136 -9.60 -16.97 49.66
C VAL A 136 -10.48 -16.27 48.61
N ILE A 137 -11.18 -15.21 48.99
CA ILE A 137 -12.04 -14.44 48.07
C ILE A 137 -11.21 -13.83 46.94
N GLU A 138 -10.05 -13.24 47.25
CA GLU A 138 -9.15 -12.67 46.24
C GLU A 138 -8.70 -13.72 45.22
N VAL A 139 -8.26 -14.90 45.68
CA VAL A 139 -7.88 -16.00 44.78
C VAL A 139 -9.06 -16.46 43.92
N ASP A 140 -10.27 -16.57 44.47
CA ASP A 140 -11.45 -16.99 43.73
C ASP A 140 -11.94 -15.95 42.71
N VAL A 141 -11.79 -14.66 43.02
CA VAL A 141 -12.09 -13.57 42.07
C VAL A 141 -11.07 -13.59 40.94
N ILE A 142 -9.78 -13.73 41.26
CA ILE A 142 -8.71 -13.80 40.26
C ILE A 142 -8.95 -14.97 39.30
N LYS A 143 -9.25 -16.17 39.82
CA LYS A 143 -9.57 -17.35 38.98
C LYS A 143 -10.75 -17.09 38.05
N ARG A 144 -11.85 -16.55 38.57
CA ARG A 144 -13.04 -16.24 37.75
C ARG A 144 -12.75 -15.24 36.63
N VAL A 145 -11.95 -14.21 36.90
CA VAL A 145 -11.53 -13.24 35.88
C VAL A 145 -10.67 -13.92 34.81
N PHE A 146 -9.73 -14.79 35.19
CA PHE A 146 -8.94 -15.55 34.22
C PHE A 146 -9.80 -16.48 33.38
N ASP A 147 -10.71 -17.24 33.99
CA ASP A 147 -11.62 -18.14 33.28
C ASP A 147 -12.52 -17.38 32.30
N GLU A 148 -13.03 -16.20 32.68
CA GLU A 148 -13.84 -15.33 31.81
C GLU A 148 -13.04 -14.77 30.63
N VAL A 149 -11.81 -14.32 30.88
CA VAL A 149 -10.91 -13.83 29.82
C VAL A 149 -10.57 -14.94 28.83
N ASP A 150 -10.28 -16.15 29.31
CA ASP A 150 -9.94 -17.28 28.44
C ASP A 150 -11.16 -17.75 27.64
N ALA A 151 -12.35 -17.83 28.25
CA ALA A 151 -13.58 -18.11 27.51
C ALA A 151 -13.90 -17.07 26.43
N GLN A 152 -13.60 -15.79 26.69
CA GLN A 152 -13.79 -14.72 25.71
C GLN A 152 -12.76 -14.83 24.57
N LYS A 153 -11.50 -15.17 24.85
CA LYS A 153 -10.48 -15.43 23.82
C LYS A 153 -10.89 -16.59 22.93
N ASP A 154 -11.32 -17.71 23.50
CA ASP A 154 -11.75 -18.89 22.74
C ASP A 154 -12.92 -18.54 21.80
N LYS A 155 -13.87 -17.74 22.30
CA LYS A 155 -15.00 -17.25 21.50
C LYS A 155 -14.54 -16.33 20.36
N ASP A 156 -13.62 -15.41 20.64
CA ASP A 156 -13.11 -14.47 19.63
C ASP A 156 -12.25 -15.18 18.58
N GLU A 157 -11.45 -16.18 18.98
CA GLU A 157 -10.71 -17.05 18.08
C GLU A 157 -11.66 -17.83 17.16
N PHE A 158 -12.71 -18.46 17.71
CA PHE A 158 -13.72 -19.15 16.91
C PHE A 158 -14.43 -18.23 15.90
N LEU A 159 -14.81 -17.02 16.32
CA LEU A 159 -15.45 -16.05 15.43
C LEU A 159 -14.47 -15.55 14.35
N SER A 160 -13.20 -15.38 14.70
CA SER A 160 -12.13 -15.01 13.77
C SER A 160 -11.88 -16.10 12.73
N GLU A 161 -11.77 -17.37 13.15
CA GLU A 161 -11.62 -18.52 12.26
C GLU A 161 -12.81 -18.66 11.31
N LYS A 162 -14.03 -18.53 11.84
CA LYS A 162 -15.25 -18.58 11.01
C LYS A 162 -15.24 -17.48 9.95
N ARG A 163 -14.89 -16.24 10.34
CA ARG A 163 -14.82 -15.10 9.40
C ARG A 163 -13.70 -15.28 8.38
N ALA A 164 -12.54 -15.81 8.79
CA ALA A 164 -11.44 -16.13 7.89
C ALA A 164 -11.89 -17.17 6.85
N GLN A 165 -12.61 -18.21 7.26
CA GLN A 165 -13.13 -19.22 6.35
C GLN A 165 -14.17 -18.65 5.37
N GLU A 166 -15.07 -17.78 5.84
CA GLU A 166 -16.03 -17.07 4.98
C GLU A 166 -15.30 -16.21 3.93
N LEU A 167 -14.25 -15.48 4.31
CA LEU A 167 -13.43 -14.69 3.38
C LEU A 167 -12.70 -15.57 2.37
N ILE A 168 -12.15 -16.72 2.79
CA ILE A 168 -11.50 -17.68 1.88
C ILE A 168 -12.51 -18.18 0.85
N ASN A 169 -13.72 -18.53 1.27
CA ASN A 169 -14.76 -19.01 0.37
C ASN A 169 -15.18 -17.91 -0.63
N GLN A 170 -15.38 -16.67 -0.17
CA GLN A 170 -15.70 -15.54 -1.05
C GLN A 170 -14.57 -15.26 -2.06
N HIS A 171 -13.31 -15.31 -1.64
CA HIS A 171 -12.17 -15.15 -2.55
C HIS A 171 -12.12 -16.26 -3.60
N ALA A 172 -12.41 -17.51 -3.22
CA ALA A 172 -12.47 -18.61 -4.17
C ALA A 172 -13.60 -18.44 -5.20
N ASP A 173 -14.75 -17.91 -4.79
CA ASP A 173 -15.87 -17.64 -5.69
C ASP A 173 -15.56 -16.47 -6.64
N ILE A 174 -14.98 -15.38 -6.14
CA ILE A 174 -14.51 -14.25 -6.96
C ILE A 174 -13.48 -14.73 -7.98
N GLN A 175 -12.50 -15.54 -7.56
CA GLN A 175 -11.47 -16.04 -8.48
C GLN A 175 -12.07 -16.91 -9.59
N LYS A 176 -13.04 -17.78 -9.28
CA LYS A 176 -13.74 -18.56 -10.29
C LYS A 176 -14.51 -17.69 -11.28
N GLU A 177 -15.16 -16.64 -10.80
CA GLU A 177 -15.90 -15.70 -11.65
C GLU A 177 -14.93 -14.91 -12.55
N GLU A 178 -13.82 -14.41 -12.01
CA GLU A 178 -12.77 -13.73 -12.78
C GLU A 178 -12.16 -14.64 -13.86
N GLU A 179 -11.88 -15.90 -13.54
CA GLU A 179 -11.40 -16.90 -14.50
C GLU A 179 -12.41 -17.13 -15.63
N LEU A 180 -13.71 -17.20 -15.30
CA LEU A 180 -14.78 -17.40 -16.27
C LEU A 180 -15.00 -16.17 -17.16
N VAL A 181 -15.01 -14.96 -16.58
CA VAL A 181 -15.07 -13.70 -17.32
C VAL A 181 -13.87 -13.56 -18.24
N SER A 182 -12.65 -13.81 -17.74
CA SER A 182 -11.43 -13.74 -18.55
C SER A 182 -11.45 -14.76 -19.70
N ALA A 183 -11.94 -15.97 -19.45
CA ALA A 183 -12.11 -16.99 -20.49
C ALA A 183 -13.11 -16.54 -21.57
N ASN A 184 -14.25 -15.98 -21.17
CA ASN A 184 -15.27 -15.46 -22.08
C ASN A 184 -14.74 -14.28 -22.91
N GLU A 185 -14.04 -13.32 -22.30
CA GLU A 185 -13.41 -12.21 -23.01
C GLU A 185 -12.37 -12.70 -24.02
N ARG A 186 -11.54 -13.68 -23.66
CA ARG A 186 -10.57 -14.29 -24.58
C ARG A 186 -11.27 -15.00 -25.74
N ALA A 187 -12.37 -15.71 -25.48
CA ALA A 187 -13.15 -16.38 -26.51
C ALA A 187 -13.78 -15.36 -27.48
N GLN A 188 -14.37 -14.28 -26.97
CA GLN A 188 -14.93 -13.21 -27.79
C GLN A 188 -13.86 -12.49 -28.61
N LYS A 189 -12.70 -12.16 -28.01
CA LYS A 189 -11.56 -11.57 -28.73
C LYS A 189 -11.07 -12.48 -29.84
N LYS A 190 -11.00 -13.80 -29.59
CA LYS A 190 -10.62 -14.80 -30.60
C LYS A 190 -11.64 -14.85 -31.73
N GLU A 191 -12.93 -14.79 -31.43
CA GLU A 191 -13.98 -14.81 -32.45
C GLU A 191 -14.00 -13.54 -33.30
N ASN A 192 -13.90 -12.37 -32.66
CA ASN A 192 -13.77 -11.10 -33.37
C ASN A 192 -12.54 -11.09 -34.27
N ALA A 193 -11.39 -11.57 -33.77
CA ALA A 193 -10.18 -11.68 -34.58
C ALA A 193 -10.34 -12.63 -35.78
N LYS A 194 -11.06 -13.75 -35.63
CA LYS A 194 -11.37 -14.63 -36.77
C LYS A 194 -12.24 -13.93 -37.81
N MET A 195 -13.28 -13.20 -37.38
CA MET A 195 -14.15 -12.45 -38.30
C MET A 195 -13.34 -11.39 -39.07
N THR A 196 -12.53 -10.58 -38.38
CA THR A 196 -11.67 -9.59 -39.02
C THR A 196 -10.67 -10.23 -40.00
N ILE A 197 -10.07 -11.38 -39.65
CA ILE A 197 -9.18 -12.10 -40.57
C ILE A 197 -9.96 -12.63 -41.79
N ALA A 198 -11.20 -13.09 -41.61
CA ALA A 198 -12.03 -13.57 -42.71
C ALA A 198 -12.41 -12.42 -43.67
N GLU A 199 -12.79 -11.26 -43.14
CA GLU A 199 -13.06 -10.03 -43.92
C GLU A 199 -11.82 -9.61 -44.71
N ILE A 200 -10.65 -9.47 -44.07
CA ILE A 200 -9.39 -9.11 -44.75
C ILE A 200 -9.07 -10.11 -45.88
N ARG A 201 -9.30 -11.42 -45.65
CA ARG A 201 -9.09 -12.45 -46.68
C ARG A 201 -10.10 -12.41 -47.82
N SER A 202 -11.29 -11.87 -47.59
CA SER A 202 -12.28 -11.63 -48.63
C SER A 202 -11.84 -10.43 -49.47
N ASP A 203 -11.58 -9.29 -48.83
CA ASP A 203 -11.14 -8.06 -49.49
C ASP A 203 -9.88 -8.28 -50.33
N LEU A 204 -8.91 -9.04 -49.81
CA LEU A 204 -7.68 -9.35 -50.55
C LEU A 204 -7.96 -10.19 -51.80
N ARG A 205 -8.91 -11.14 -51.72
CA ARG A 205 -9.32 -11.95 -52.88
C ARG A 205 -10.01 -11.08 -53.92
N ASP A 206 -10.91 -10.21 -53.50
CA ASP A 206 -11.62 -9.30 -54.40
C ASP A 206 -10.66 -8.33 -55.09
N GLN A 207 -9.69 -7.78 -54.35
CA GLN A 207 -8.62 -6.96 -54.91
C GLN A 207 -7.75 -7.74 -55.91
N GLN A 208 -7.40 -8.99 -55.62
CA GLN A 208 -6.63 -9.83 -56.52
C GLN A 208 -7.41 -10.13 -57.81
N THR A 209 -8.69 -10.46 -57.71
CA THR A 209 -9.59 -10.69 -58.85
C THR A 209 -9.71 -9.44 -59.72
N MET A 210 -9.95 -8.27 -59.10
CA MET A 210 -10.00 -6.99 -59.80
C MET A 210 -8.67 -6.62 -60.46
N GLY A 211 -7.55 -6.90 -59.79
CA GLY A 211 -6.20 -6.75 -60.35
C GLY A 211 -6.00 -7.60 -61.60
N MET A 212 -6.46 -8.85 -61.58
CA MET A 212 -6.38 -9.77 -62.72
C MET A 212 -7.18 -9.28 -63.92
N TYR A 213 -8.43 -8.84 -63.72
CA TYR A 213 -9.24 -8.27 -64.80
C TYR A 213 -8.59 -7.02 -65.41
N ASN A 214 -8.01 -6.14 -64.60
CA ASN A 214 -7.30 -4.96 -65.10
C ASN A 214 -6.09 -5.34 -65.95
N LEU A 215 -5.31 -6.33 -65.51
CA LEU A 215 -4.16 -6.85 -66.27
C LEU A 215 -4.60 -7.42 -67.62
N ASN A 216 -5.65 -8.26 -67.63
CA ASN A 216 -6.18 -8.86 -68.86
C ASN A 216 -6.70 -7.80 -69.85
N ILE A 217 -7.38 -6.76 -69.35
CA ILE A 217 -7.84 -5.63 -70.16
C ILE A 217 -6.64 -4.89 -70.77
N GLN A 218 -5.59 -4.64 -69.98
CA GLN A 218 -4.39 -3.96 -70.45
C GLN A 218 -3.67 -4.78 -71.54
N GLN A 219 -3.42 -6.07 -71.28
CA GLN A 219 -2.81 -6.98 -72.24
C GLN A 219 -3.60 -7.03 -73.54
N SER A 220 -4.93 -7.12 -73.46
CA SER A 220 -5.79 -7.13 -74.65
C SER A 220 -5.80 -5.80 -75.40
N ALA A 221 -5.69 -4.67 -74.69
CA ALA A 221 -5.57 -3.35 -75.31
C ALA A 221 -4.22 -3.17 -76.04
N ASP A 222 -3.14 -3.70 -75.45
CA ASP A 222 -1.81 -3.71 -76.06
C ASP A 222 -1.78 -4.64 -77.28
N ASP A 223 -2.35 -5.85 -77.19
CA ASP A 223 -2.55 -6.77 -78.33
C ASP A 223 -3.31 -6.08 -79.48
N LYS A 224 -4.40 -5.37 -79.18
CA LYS A 224 -5.14 -4.59 -80.17
C LYS A 224 -4.28 -3.53 -80.86
N LYS A 225 -3.43 -2.82 -80.12
CA LYS A 225 -2.51 -1.83 -80.67
C LYS A 225 -1.47 -2.48 -81.59
N SER A 226 -0.91 -3.61 -81.17
CA SER A 226 0.02 -4.44 -81.94
C SER A 226 -0.59 -4.91 -83.27
N ARG A 227 -1.80 -5.48 -83.23
CA ARG A 227 -2.53 -5.93 -84.44
C ARG A 227 -2.83 -4.77 -85.40
N ARG A 228 -3.19 -3.59 -84.89
CA ARG A 228 -3.39 -2.39 -85.70
C ARG A 228 -2.12 -1.93 -86.41
N GLN A 229 -0.98 -1.97 -85.72
CA GLN A 229 0.30 -1.60 -86.32
C GLN A 229 0.68 -2.53 -87.48
N ILE A 230 0.43 -3.84 -87.34
CA ILE A 230 0.64 -4.82 -88.42
C ILE A 230 -0.32 -4.56 -89.57
N ASN A 231 -1.62 -4.36 -89.29
CA ASN A 231 -2.63 -4.09 -90.32
C ASN A 231 -2.31 -2.83 -91.12
N ALA A 232 -1.78 -1.78 -90.48
CA ALA A 232 -1.32 -0.59 -91.18
C ALA A 232 -0.22 -0.92 -92.20
N LYS A 233 0.77 -1.73 -91.81
CA LYS A 233 1.85 -2.16 -92.72
C LYS A 233 1.36 -3.07 -93.85
N ILE A 234 0.38 -3.94 -93.59
CA ILE A 234 -0.27 -4.73 -94.64
C ILE A 234 -0.96 -3.82 -95.66
N MET A 235 -1.64 -2.77 -95.18
CA MET A 235 -2.25 -1.76 -96.06
C MET A 235 -1.21 -0.96 -96.85
N ASP A 236 -0.06 -0.64 -96.27
CA ASP A 236 1.05 -0.01 -97.00
C ASP A 236 1.54 -0.91 -98.14
N VAL A 237 1.67 -2.22 -97.90
CA VAL A 237 2.03 -3.20 -98.95
C VAL A 237 0.97 -3.23 -100.06
N LYS A 238 -0.33 -3.22 -99.73
CA LYS A 238 -1.41 -3.15 -100.73
C LYS A 238 -1.39 -1.84 -101.51
N THR A 239 -1.06 -0.72 -100.86
CA THR A 239 -0.91 0.58 -101.53
C THR A 239 0.27 0.57 -102.51
N LEU A 240 1.40 -0.04 -102.11
CA LEU A 240 2.54 -0.23 -103.01
C LEU A 240 2.20 -1.16 -104.19
N LEU A 241 1.30 -2.12 -104.01
CA LEU A 241 0.80 -2.98 -105.10
C LEU A 241 0.07 -2.17 -106.18
N GLU A 242 -0.73 -1.17 -105.80
CA GLU A 242 -1.39 -0.28 -106.75
C GLU A 242 -0.39 0.54 -107.56
N GLU A 243 0.67 1.04 -106.91
CA GLU A 243 1.75 1.75 -107.62
C GLU A 243 2.51 0.81 -108.56
N LEU A 244 2.79 -0.41 -108.10
CA LEU A 244 3.45 -1.46 -108.88
C LEU A 244 2.64 -1.79 -110.15
N ASP A 245 1.31 -1.82 -110.07
CA ASP A 245 0.43 -2.09 -111.20
C ASP A 245 0.53 -1.01 -112.29
N ARG A 246 0.55 0.27 -111.89
CA ARG A 246 0.72 1.39 -112.83
C ARG A 246 2.02 1.29 -113.62
N TRP A 247 3.11 0.89 -112.98
CA TRP A 247 4.39 0.70 -113.66
C TRP A 247 4.44 -0.59 -114.48
N PHE A 248 3.71 -1.62 -114.06
CA PHE A 248 3.51 -2.82 -114.86
C PHE A 248 2.83 -2.46 -116.19
N GLU A 249 1.68 -1.77 -116.18
CA GLU A 249 0.94 -1.43 -117.39
C GLU A 249 1.78 -0.63 -118.39
N ARG A 250 2.55 0.35 -117.90
CA ARG A 250 3.49 1.14 -118.70
C ARG A 250 4.61 0.32 -119.33
N THR A 251 4.96 -0.81 -118.73
CA THR A 251 6.01 -1.72 -119.22
C THR A 251 5.39 -2.78 -120.15
N ALA A 252 4.26 -3.36 -119.76
CA ALA A 252 3.50 -4.34 -120.50
C ALA A 252 3.07 -3.85 -121.88
N GLY A 253 2.69 -2.58 -122.02
CA GLY A 253 2.34 -2.00 -123.32
C GLY A 253 3.48 -2.06 -124.35
N VAL A 254 4.73 -2.14 -123.91
CA VAL A 254 5.89 -2.33 -124.80
C VAL A 254 6.23 -3.82 -124.95
N LEU A 255 6.08 -4.62 -123.90
CA LEU A 255 6.40 -6.06 -123.86
C LEU A 255 5.30 -6.98 -124.44
N ALA A 256 4.12 -6.46 -124.78
CA ALA A 256 3.00 -7.26 -125.29
C ALA A 256 2.96 -7.36 -126.83
N ALA A 257 3.89 -6.72 -127.57
CA ALA A 257 3.86 -6.67 -129.03
C ALA A 257 5.18 -7.18 -129.65
N PRO A 258 5.35 -8.52 -129.79
CA PRO A 258 6.60 -9.11 -130.26
C PRO A 258 7.05 -8.69 -131.64
N ASP A 259 6.09 -8.54 -132.56
CA ASP A 259 6.34 -8.19 -133.97
C ASP A 259 6.81 -6.74 -134.17
N LEU A 260 6.79 -5.93 -133.10
CA LEU A 260 7.22 -4.52 -133.12
C LEU A 260 8.59 -4.32 -132.46
N TYR A 261 9.23 -5.35 -131.91
CA TYR A 261 10.48 -5.22 -131.17
C TYR A 261 11.66 -4.73 -132.02
N GLU A 262 11.76 -5.19 -133.26
CA GLU A 262 12.79 -4.74 -134.21
C GLU A 262 12.61 -3.28 -134.63
N LYS A 263 11.37 -2.76 -134.57
CA LYS A 263 11.01 -1.38 -134.95
C LYS A 263 10.95 -0.43 -133.74
N LEU A 264 11.30 -0.90 -132.55
CA LEU A 264 11.19 -0.12 -131.32
C LEU A 264 12.30 0.95 -131.25
N LYS A 265 11.91 2.24 -131.31
CA LYS A 265 12.84 3.38 -131.19
C LYS A 265 13.61 3.35 -129.87
N ARG A 266 14.89 3.74 -129.90
CA ARG A 266 15.79 3.84 -128.73
C ARG A 266 15.19 4.60 -127.54
N ASN A 267 14.49 5.71 -127.78
CA ASN A 267 13.81 6.47 -126.71
C ASN A 267 12.74 5.65 -125.97
N LYS A 268 11.99 4.80 -126.67
CA LYS A 268 10.99 3.93 -126.07
C LYS A 268 11.65 2.80 -125.28
N ARG A 269 12.74 2.20 -125.80
CA ARG A 269 13.55 1.19 -125.07
C ARG A 269 14.07 1.75 -123.74
N MET A 270 14.65 2.94 -123.76
CA MET A 270 15.15 3.61 -122.55
C MET A 270 14.03 3.97 -121.57
N ALA A 271 12.86 4.41 -122.03
CA ALA A 271 11.70 4.65 -121.18
C ALA A 271 11.21 3.36 -120.50
N THR A 272 11.09 2.26 -121.25
CA THR A 272 10.71 0.94 -120.69
C THR A 272 11.75 0.43 -119.69
N LYS A 273 13.05 0.62 -119.95
CA LYS A 273 14.11 0.30 -118.98
C LYS A 273 13.95 1.11 -117.69
N SER A 274 13.63 2.40 -117.80
CA SER A 274 13.33 3.26 -116.64
C SER A 274 12.10 2.78 -115.86
N HIS A 275 11.02 2.40 -116.56
CA HIS A 275 9.83 1.81 -115.93
C HIS A 275 10.15 0.51 -115.18
N LEU A 276 10.95 -0.38 -115.77
CA LEU A 276 11.43 -1.61 -115.12
C LEU A 276 12.32 -1.33 -113.90
N THR A 277 13.11 -0.25 -113.93
CA THR A 277 13.87 0.19 -112.76
C THR A 277 12.94 0.64 -111.64
N ARG A 278 11.95 1.47 -111.95
CA ARG A 278 10.96 1.90 -110.96
C ARG A 278 10.12 0.75 -110.40
N PHE A 279 9.73 -0.18 -111.26
CA PHE A 279 9.05 -1.41 -110.87
C PHE A 279 9.89 -2.24 -109.89
N SER A 280 11.18 -2.43 -110.18
CA SER A 280 12.12 -3.13 -109.29
C SER A 280 12.32 -2.42 -107.95
N GLU A 281 12.35 -1.08 -107.93
CA GLU A 281 12.45 -0.31 -106.68
C GLU A 281 11.21 -0.52 -105.79
N ILE A 282 10.02 -0.56 -106.37
CA ILE A 282 8.77 -0.82 -105.64
C ILE A 282 8.74 -2.25 -105.10
N LEU A 283 9.19 -3.26 -105.89
CA LEU A 283 9.34 -4.64 -105.39
C LEU A 283 10.27 -4.71 -104.17
N SER A 284 11.40 -4.00 -104.19
CA SER A 284 12.32 -3.91 -103.05
C SER A 284 11.68 -3.22 -101.84
N SER A 285 10.85 -2.20 -102.06
CA SER A 285 10.07 -1.53 -101.01
C SER A 285 9.07 -2.50 -100.36
N ILE A 286 8.33 -3.26 -101.18
CA ILE A 286 7.41 -4.31 -100.72
C ILE A 286 8.16 -5.36 -99.89
N SER A 287 9.31 -5.85 -100.37
CA SER A 287 10.14 -6.83 -99.64
C SER A 287 10.62 -6.30 -98.28
N THR A 288 11.00 -5.02 -98.21
CA THR A 288 11.37 -4.35 -96.95
C THR A 288 10.19 -4.30 -95.99
N ARG A 289 9.01 -3.87 -96.46
CA ARG A 289 7.79 -3.82 -95.64
C ARG A 289 7.35 -5.19 -95.14
N LEU A 290 7.47 -6.23 -95.96
CA LEU A 290 7.21 -7.61 -95.55
C LEU A 290 8.17 -8.10 -94.47
N SER A 291 9.45 -7.72 -94.55
CA SER A 291 10.44 -8.04 -93.52
C SER A 291 10.15 -7.31 -92.20
N GLU A 292 9.67 -6.07 -92.27
CA GLU A 292 9.21 -5.36 -91.08
C GLU A 292 7.95 -5.98 -90.45
N ILE A 293 7.03 -6.52 -91.27
CA ILE A 293 5.86 -7.24 -90.76
C ILE A 293 6.31 -8.53 -90.06
N GLU A 294 7.21 -9.29 -90.68
CA GLU A 294 7.78 -10.52 -90.10
C GLU A 294 8.48 -10.26 -88.77
N GLN A 295 9.30 -9.21 -88.68
CA GLN A 295 9.95 -8.79 -87.44
C GLN A 295 8.94 -8.37 -86.37
N ASN A 296 7.92 -7.59 -86.75
CA ASN A 296 6.88 -7.18 -85.81
C ASN A 296 6.07 -8.38 -85.31
N LEU A 297 5.74 -9.35 -86.16
CA LEU A 297 5.05 -10.57 -85.75
C LEU A 297 5.87 -11.37 -84.72
N ALA A 298 7.17 -11.49 -84.94
CA ALA A 298 8.07 -12.17 -84.00
C ALA A 298 8.25 -11.41 -82.68
N MET A 299 8.38 -10.08 -82.73
CA MET A 299 8.58 -9.23 -81.54
C MET A 299 7.32 -9.08 -80.69
N LEU A 300 6.14 -9.09 -81.32
CA LEU A 300 4.86 -8.86 -80.65
C LEU A 300 4.21 -10.17 -80.17
N GLU A 301 4.91 -11.30 -80.27
CA GLU A 301 4.47 -12.63 -79.81
C GLU A 301 3.06 -13.03 -80.28
N LEU A 302 2.68 -12.60 -81.49
CA LEU A 302 1.38 -12.93 -82.10
C LEU A 302 1.43 -14.33 -82.74
N GLU A 303 1.59 -15.36 -81.92
CA GLU A 303 1.73 -16.77 -82.35
C GLU A 303 0.50 -17.30 -83.10
N ASP A 304 -0.68 -16.70 -82.88
CA ASP A 304 -1.92 -17.07 -83.54
C ASP A 304 -2.00 -16.63 -85.01
N VAL A 305 -1.11 -15.71 -85.44
CA VAL A 305 -1.14 -15.11 -86.78
C VAL A 305 -0.24 -15.87 -87.75
N LYS A 306 -0.84 -16.73 -88.58
CA LYS A 306 -0.14 -17.53 -89.61
C LYS A 306 0.13 -16.74 -90.91
N MET A 307 0.93 -15.67 -90.83
CA MET A 307 1.26 -14.83 -92.00
C MET A 307 2.61 -15.19 -92.67
N ASN A 308 3.44 -15.98 -92.01
CA ASN A 308 4.82 -16.27 -92.45
C ASN A 308 4.89 -16.98 -93.81
N GLU A 309 3.96 -17.90 -94.08
CA GLU A 309 3.91 -18.60 -95.37
C GLU A 309 3.56 -17.66 -96.52
N VAL A 310 2.63 -16.73 -96.30
CA VAL A 310 2.24 -15.72 -97.30
C VAL A 310 3.39 -14.75 -97.54
N ILE A 311 4.03 -14.25 -96.48
CA ILE A 311 5.21 -13.38 -96.58
C ILE A 311 6.33 -14.06 -97.37
N ARG A 312 6.62 -15.34 -97.06
CA ARG A 312 7.64 -16.12 -97.75
C ARG A 312 7.30 -16.29 -99.22
N ASN A 313 6.07 -16.66 -99.55
CA ASN A 313 5.62 -16.82 -100.93
C ASN A 313 5.80 -15.52 -101.72
N VAL A 314 5.34 -14.38 -101.18
CA VAL A 314 5.49 -13.07 -101.82
C VAL A 314 6.97 -12.71 -102.04
N LYS A 315 7.83 -12.92 -101.04
CA LYS A 315 9.29 -12.69 -101.18
C LYS A 315 9.90 -13.58 -102.27
N THR A 316 9.49 -14.84 -102.38
CA THR A 316 9.94 -15.74 -103.45
C THR A 316 9.53 -15.22 -104.83
N GLN A 317 8.28 -14.77 -105.00
CA GLN A 317 7.83 -14.16 -106.26
C GLN A 317 8.62 -12.90 -106.61
N ILE A 318 8.93 -12.05 -105.62
CA ILE A 318 9.78 -10.86 -105.81
C ILE A 318 11.19 -11.26 -106.29
N SER A 319 11.79 -12.31 -105.72
CA SER A 319 13.09 -12.81 -106.17
C SER A 319 13.04 -13.32 -107.61
N SER A 320 12.01 -14.07 -107.99
CA SER A 320 11.81 -14.53 -109.37
C SER A 320 11.64 -13.38 -110.36
N PHE A 321 10.96 -12.30 -109.95
CA PHE A 321 10.89 -11.07 -110.74
C PHE A 321 12.26 -10.43 -110.98
N GLY A 322 13.16 -10.48 -110.00
CA GLY A 322 14.50 -9.90 -110.10
C GLY A 322 15.28 -10.45 -111.30
N GLU A 323 15.24 -11.77 -111.51
CA GLU A 323 15.90 -12.43 -112.64
C GLU A 323 15.28 -12.03 -113.98
N VAL A 324 13.94 -12.06 -114.08
CA VAL A 324 13.21 -11.70 -115.31
C VAL A 324 13.44 -10.23 -115.67
N ILE A 325 13.38 -9.32 -114.69
CA ILE A 325 13.61 -7.89 -114.90
C ILE A 325 15.05 -7.62 -115.33
N ALA A 326 16.05 -8.29 -114.74
CA ALA A 326 17.45 -8.13 -115.11
C ALA A 326 17.68 -8.52 -116.58
N ASN A 327 17.12 -9.66 -117.01
CA ASN A 327 17.16 -10.12 -118.39
C ASN A 327 16.49 -9.11 -119.34
N LEU A 328 15.27 -8.66 -119.01
CA LEU A 328 14.54 -7.68 -119.84
C LEU A 328 15.29 -6.34 -119.94
N LYS A 329 15.89 -5.85 -118.84
CA LYS A 329 16.71 -4.62 -118.85
C LYS A 329 17.95 -4.76 -119.74
N LEU A 330 18.62 -5.91 -119.70
CA LEU A 330 19.77 -6.20 -120.54
C LEU A 330 19.37 -6.22 -122.03
N THR A 331 18.28 -6.88 -122.38
CA THR A 331 17.79 -6.92 -123.76
C THR A 331 17.37 -5.55 -124.28
N LEU A 332 16.82 -4.68 -123.42
CA LEU A 332 16.47 -3.30 -123.78
C LEU A 332 17.69 -2.39 -123.96
N GLU A 333 18.83 -2.73 -123.37
CA GLU A 333 20.10 -2.00 -123.48
C GLU A 333 20.90 -2.36 -124.73
N LEU A 334 20.73 -3.59 -125.24
CA LEU A 334 21.35 -4.05 -126.47
C LEU A 334 20.52 -3.60 -127.69
N ASP A 335 21.06 -2.67 -128.47
CA ASP A 335 20.43 -2.21 -129.71
C ASP A 335 20.37 -3.35 -130.74
N GLY A 336 19.19 -3.57 -131.35
CA GLY A 336 18.97 -4.59 -132.39
C GLY A 336 18.66 -6.01 -131.91
N VAL A 337 18.70 -6.28 -130.60
CA VAL A 337 18.26 -7.58 -130.05
C VAL A 337 16.74 -7.56 -129.86
N PRO A 338 16.00 -8.59 -130.36
CA PRO A 338 14.57 -8.74 -130.09
C PRO A 338 14.33 -9.16 -128.64
N ILE A 339 13.24 -8.71 -128.05
CA ILE A 339 12.86 -9.13 -126.69
C ILE A 339 12.32 -10.56 -126.75
N ASP A 340 12.87 -11.46 -125.92
CA ASP A 340 12.43 -12.85 -125.82
C ASP A 340 10.95 -12.93 -125.37
N PRO A 341 10.04 -13.47 -126.21
CA PRO A 341 8.64 -13.64 -125.85
C PRO A 341 8.44 -14.51 -124.60
N THR A 342 9.37 -15.44 -124.33
CA THR A 342 9.34 -16.32 -123.15
C THR A 342 9.51 -15.51 -121.87
N LYS A 343 10.52 -14.62 -121.84
CA LYS A 343 10.78 -13.73 -120.69
C LYS A 343 9.70 -12.67 -120.50
N SER A 344 9.09 -12.22 -121.58
CA SER A 344 7.88 -11.38 -121.49
C SER A 344 6.73 -12.17 -120.85
N GLY A 345 6.44 -13.39 -121.30
CA GLY A 345 5.41 -14.26 -120.73
C GLY A 345 5.63 -14.56 -119.24
N GLU A 346 6.85 -14.89 -118.83
CA GLU A 346 7.24 -15.06 -117.43
C GLU A 346 6.93 -13.80 -116.60
N PHE A 347 7.18 -12.60 -117.13
CA PHE A 347 6.86 -11.33 -116.46
C PHE A 347 5.35 -11.13 -116.21
N PHE A 348 4.50 -11.55 -117.16
CA PHE A 348 3.03 -11.48 -117.01
C PHE A 348 2.49 -12.51 -116.00
N GLU A 349 3.02 -13.74 -116.01
CA GLU A 349 2.58 -14.78 -115.07
C GLU A 349 3.04 -14.50 -113.64
N LEU A 350 4.27 -14.02 -113.46
CA LEU A 350 4.77 -13.58 -112.15
C LEU A 350 3.92 -12.44 -111.58
N LYS A 351 3.39 -11.53 -112.42
CA LYS A 351 2.45 -10.49 -111.93
C LYS A 351 1.21 -11.13 -111.34
N LYS A 352 0.55 -12.03 -112.08
CA LYS A 352 -0.68 -12.67 -111.61
C LYS A 352 -0.46 -13.37 -110.27
N ALA A 353 0.63 -14.13 -110.16
CA ALA A 353 1.00 -14.84 -108.95
C ALA A 353 1.29 -13.89 -107.77
N LEU A 354 2.10 -12.84 -107.99
CA LEU A 354 2.45 -11.87 -106.97
C LEU A 354 1.22 -11.07 -106.46
N PHE A 355 0.38 -10.61 -107.39
CA PHE A 355 -0.82 -9.84 -107.06
C PHE A 355 -1.83 -10.69 -106.30
N ALA A 356 -2.02 -11.94 -106.70
CA ALA A 356 -2.87 -12.88 -105.98
C ALA A 356 -2.34 -13.13 -104.56
N ALA A 357 -1.02 -13.34 -104.41
CA ALA A 357 -0.40 -13.58 -103.10
C ALA A 357 -0.51 -12.35 -102.16
N ILE A 358 -0.29 -11.14 -102.65
CA ILE A 358 -0.42 -9.91 -101.84
C ILE A 358 -1.88 -9.60 -101.51
N ASN A 359 -2.81 -9.79 -102.44
CA ASN A 359 -4.24 -9.60 -102.17
C ASN A 359 -4.78 -10.62 -101.16
N GLY A 360 -4.22 -11.84 -101.16
CA GLY A 360 -4.48 -12.88 -100.17
C GLY A 360 -3.93 -12.59 -98.77
N MET A 361 -3.18 -11.50 -98.56
CA MET A 361 -2.81 -11.05 -97.21
C MET A 361 -4.03 -10.47 -96.50
N GLU A 362 -4.61 -11.26 -95.60
CA GLU A 362 -5.73 -10.85 -94.76
C GLU A 362 -5.29 -9.93 -93.62
N LEU A 363 -6.20 -9.06 -93.18
CA LEU A 363 -5.96 -8.25 -91.98
C LEU A 363 -6.10 -9.12 -90.74
N VAL A 364 -5.23 -8.92 -89.77
CA VAL A 364 -5.27 -9.62 -88.49
C VAL A 364 -6.50 -9.13 -87.70
N PRO A 365 -7.44 -10.02 -87.35
CA PRO A 365 -8.67 -9.63 -86.65
C PRO A 365 -8.36 -9.14 -85.23
N GLU A 366 -9.08 -8.12 -84.75
CA GLU A 366 -8.95 -7.66 -83.35
C GLU A 366 -9.80 -8.54 -82.41
N ASN A 367 -9.27 -8.95 -81.26
CA ASN A 367 -9.99 -9.70 -80.21
C ASN A 367 -10.94 -8.80 -79.39
N ARG A 368 -11.85 -8.09 -80.08
CA ARG A 368 -12.75 -7.10 -79.47
C ARG A 368 -13.71 -7.72 -78.45
N ASP A 369 -14.16 -8.94 -78.71
CA ASP A 369 -15.15 -9.60 -77.87
C ASP A 369 -14.54 -10.05 -76.54
N VAL A 370 -13.27 -10.48 -76.55
CA VAL A 370 -12.51 -10.79 -75.32
C VAL A 370 -12.40 -9.56 -74.43
N ILE A 371 -12.04 -8.40 -74.99
CA ILE A 371 -11.97 -7.13 -74.22
C ILE A 371 -13.33 -6.77 -73.62
N LYS A 372 -14.40 -6.85 -74.42
CA LYS A 372 -15.75 -6.53 -73.94
C LYS A 372 -16.18 -7.46 -72.81
N GLN A 373 -15.90 -8.76 -72.95
CA GLN A 373 -16.20 -9.76 -71.94
C GLN A 373 -15.43 -9.47 -70.65
N GLN A 374 -14.12 -9.20 -70.70
CA GLN A 374 -13.32 -8.85 -69.52
C GLN A 374 -13.81 -7.56 -68.83
N ILE A 375 -14.26 -6.57 -69.60
CA ILE A 375 -14.87 -5.34 -69.04
C ILE A 375 -16.20 -5.65 -68.36
N GLN A 376 -17.03 -6.50 -68.96
CA GLN A 376 -18.32 -6.92 -68.39
C GLN A 376 -18.12 -7.74 -67.10
N GLU A 377 -17.22 -8.71 -67.11
CA GLU A 377 -16.86 -9.52 -65.93
C GLU A 377 -16.37 -8.64 -64.79
N ARG A 378 -15.49 -7.67 -65.09
CA ARG A 378 -15.05 -6.66 -64.10
C ARG A 378 -16.21 -5.83 -63.55
N GLN A 379 -17.18 -5.44 -64.38
CA GLN A 379 -18.34 -4.66 -63.96
C GLN A 379 -19.28 -5.47 -63.06
N ILE A 380 -19.48 -6.75 -63.38
CA ILE A 380 -20.28 -7.69 -62.58
C ILE A 380 -19.63 -7.88 -61.22
N GLU A 381 -18.31 -8.11 -61.17
CA GLU A 381 -17.56 -8.31 -59.92
C GLU A 381 -17.49 -7.03 -59.06
N ALA A 382 -17.39 -5.86 -59.70
CA ALA A 382 -17.35 -4.57 -59.01
C ALA A 382 -18.73 -4.08 -58.54
N MET A 383 -19.83 -4.69 -59.02
CA MET A 383 -21.15 -4.38 -58.51
C MET A 383 -21.30 -4.98 -57.11
N PRO A 384 -21.76 -4.19 -56.12
CA PRO A 384 -22.09 -4.75 -54.82
C PRO A 384 -23.13 -5.86 -55.02
N GLN A 385 -22.90 -7.04 -54.44
CA GLN A 385 -23.91 -8.09 -54.39
C GLN A 385 -25.07 -7.59 -53.52
N ILE A 386 -26.07 -6.96 -54.15
CA ILE A 386 -27.29 -6.48 -53.48
C ILE A 386 -28.21 -7.67 -53.10
N GLU A 387 -27.85 -8.90 -53.48
CA GLU A 387 -28.56 -10.11 -53.08
C GLU A 387 -28.07 -10.65 -51.73
N THR A 388 -28.47 -9.99 -50.64
CA THR A 388 -28.86 -10.61 -49.33
C THR A 388 -29.19 -9.57 -48.25
N LEU A 389 -29.91 -8.49 -48.59
CA LEU A 389 -30.54 -7.62 -47.58
C LEU A 389 -32.07 -7.49 -47.76
N ALA A 390 -32.65 -8.33 -48.61
CA ALA A 390 -34.09 -8.46 -48.73
C ALA A 390 -34.54 -9.76 -48.06
N ILE A 391 -35.35 -9.60 -47.02
CA ILE A 391 -36.23 -10.59 -46.36
C ILE A 391 -35.59 -11.37 -45.20
N GLN A 392 -35.38 -10.67 -44.07
CA GLN A 392 -35.85 -11.14 -42.76
C GLN A 392 -36.38 -9.93 -41.98
N ASN A 393 -37.65 -9.59 -42.21
CA ASN A 393 -38.50 -8.85 -41.28
C ASN A 393 -39.48 -9.84 -40.67
#